data_AF-A0A6P1D0V0-F1
#
_entry.id   AF-A0A6P1D0V0-F1
#
_cell.length_a   1.000
_cell.length_b   1.000
_cell.length_c   1.000
_cell.angle_alpha   90.00
_cell.angle_beta   90.00
_cell.angle_gamma   90.00
#
_symmetry.space_group_name_H-M   'P 1'
#
loop_
_entity.id
_entity.type
_entity.pdbx_description
1 polymer ?
#
loop_
_entity_poly.entity_id
_entity_poly.type
_entity_poly.pdbx_seq_one_letter_code
_entity_poly.pdbx_strand_id
1 'polypeptide(L)' 'AGARYWQRAVFQPRGLAGHLYWKMVTPFHHIVFGGMVRNIIGAAERQTDRHPRAQ' A
#
# COMPACT_ATOMS: atom_id res chain seq x y z
N ALA A 1 -16.97 3.88 14.46
CA ALA A 1 -15.59 4.39 14.30
C ALA A 1 -14.97 3.72 13.08
N GLY A 2 -14.16 4.44 12.29
CA GLY A 2 -13.47 3.92 11.10
C GLY A 2 -11.96 4.05 11.21
N ALA A 3 -11.23 3.62 10.18
CA ALA A 3 -9.78 3.74 10.08
C ALA A 3 -9.37 4.54 8.83
N ARG A 4 -8.29 5.33 8.92
CA ARG A 4 -7.73 6.08 7.79
C ARG A 4 -6.36 5.52 7.43
N TYR A 5 -6.21 5.11 6.17
CA TYR A 5 -4.97 4.52 5.66
C TYR A 5 -4.25 5.49 4.72
N TRP A 6 -2.93 5.59 4.87
CA TRP A 6 -2.06 6.40 4.01
C TRP A 6 -0.84 5.57 3.59
N GLN A 7 -0.58 5.51 2.29
CA GLN A 7 0.58 4.81 1.73
C GLN A 7 1.37 5.76 0.85
N ARG A 8 2.68 5.83 1.11
CA ARG A 8 3.61 6.70 0.39
C ARG A 8 4.86 5.92 0.01
N ALA A 9 5.25 6.02 -1.25
CA ALA A 9 6.54 5.54 -1.73
C ALA A 9 7.48 6.72 -1.91
N VAL A 10 8.64 6.64 -1.29
CA VAL A 10 9.69 7.65 -1.39
C VAL A 10 10.94 7.00 -1.98
N PHE A 11 11.54 7.69 -2.94
CA PHE A 11 12.79 7.29 -3.57
C PHE A 11 13.67 8.52 -3.71
N GLN A 12 14.96 8.39 -3.37
CA GLN A 12 15.94 9.46 -3.47
C GLN A 12 16.79 9.26 -4.73
N PRO A 13 16.40 9.83 -5.89
CA PRO A 13 17.12 9.62 -7.13
C PRO A 13 18.51 10.28 -7.09
N ARG A 14 19.49 9.59 -7.67
CA ARG A 14 20.83 10.15 -7.92
C ARG A 14 21.04 10.30 -9.42
N GLY A 15 21.38 11.52 -9.86
CA GLY A 15 21.61 11.84 -11.27
C GLY A 15 20.39 11.63 -12.17
N LEU A 16 20.57 11.79 -13.48
CA LEU A 16 19.48 11.65 -14.46
C LEU A 16 18.94 10.22 -14.54
N ALA A 17 19.82 9.21 -14.44
CA ALA A 17 19.44 7.80 -14.46
C ALA A 17 18.48 7.45 -13.32
N GLY A 18 18.73 7.96 -12.10
CA GLY A 18 17.82 7.74 -10.96
C GLY A 18 16.44 8.35 -11.18
N HIS A 19 16.37 9.55 -11.75
CA HIS A 19 15.10 10.20 -12.08
C HIS A 19 14.34 9.47 -13.19
N LEU A 20 15.05 8.97 -14.21
CA LEU A 20 14.45 8.21 -15.29
C LEU A 20 13.90 6.88 -14.77
N TYR A 21 14.71 6.13 -14.01
CA TYR A 21 14.27 4.90 -13.36
C TYR A 21 13.00 5.14 -12.55
N TRP A 22 13.00 6.17 -11.70
CA TRP A 22 11.85 6.51 -10.88
C TRP A 22 10.59 6.75 -11.72
N LYS A 23 10.67 7.61 -12.75
CA LYS A 23 9.56 7.89 -13.67
C LYS A 23 9.03 6.64 -14.37
N MET A 24 9.91 5.72 -14.76
CA MET A 24 9.53 4.48 -15.45
C MET A 24 8.79 3.52 -14.51
N VAL A 25 9.14 3.46 -13.23
CA VAL A 25 8.48 2.57 -12.26
C VAL A 25 7.24 3.21 -11.61
N THR A 26 7.09 4.55 -11.61
CA THR A 26 5.90 5.26 -11.09
C THR A 26 4.56 4.65 -11.53
N PRO A 27 4.28 4.36 -12.81
CA PRO A 27 3.01 3.77 -13.22
C PRO A 27 2.76 2.39 -12.58
N PHE A 28 3.80 1.58 -12.36
CA PHE A 28 3.68 0.26 -11.75
C PHE A 28 3.31 0.32 -10.27
N HIS A 29 3.69 1.39 -9.56
CA HIS A 29 3.35 1.57 -8.15
C HIS A 29 1.83 1.54 -7.91
N HIS A 30 1.02 2.05 -8.84
CA HIS A 30 -0.44 2.00 -8.70
C HIS A 30 -0.99 0.57 -8.67
N ILE A 31 -0.40 -0.34 -9.45
CA ILE A 31 -0.81 -1.75 -9.50
C ILE A 31 -0.44 -2.45 -8.19
N VAL A 32 0.81 -2.31 -7.76
CA VAL A 32 1.33 -2.94 -6.53
C VAL A 32 0.62 -2.40 -5.29
N PHE A 33 0.51 -1.08 -5.16
CA PHE A 33 -0.10 -0.47 -3.99
C PHE A 33 -1.60 -0.71 -3.93
N GLY A 34 -2.29 -0.70 -5.08
CA GLY A 34 -3.69 -1.11 -5.13
C GLY A 34 -3.89 -2.55 -4.61
N GLY A 35 -3.01 -3.48 -5.01
CA GLY A 35 -3.03 -4.86 -4.49
C GLY A 35 -2.76 -4.94 -2.99
N MET A 36 -1.77 -4.20 -2.50
CA MET A 36 -1.40 -4.17 -1.10
C MET A 36 -2.55 -3.68 -0.22
N VAL A 37 -3.25 -2.60 -0.60
CA VAL A 37 -4.40 -2.08 0.15
C VAL A 37 -5.53 -3.10 0.23
N ARG A 38 -5.88 -3.76 -0.89
CA ARG A 38 -6.92 -4.80 -0.90
C ARG A 38 -6.58 -5.95 0.04
N ASN A 39 -5.32 -6.38 0.05
CA ASN A 39 -4.88 -7.46 0.93
C ASN A 39 -4.89 -7.07 2.40
N ILE A 40 -4.50 -5.82 2.74
CA ILE A 40 -4.55 -5.30 4.11
C ILE A 40 -6.00 -5.26 4.61
N ILE A 41 -6.92 -4.71 3.80
CA ILE A 41 -8.35 -4.65 4.14
C ILE A 41 -8.89 -6.06 4.37
N GLY A 42 -8.68 -6.98 3.40
CA GLY A 42 -9.16 -8.35 3.54
C GLY A 42 -8.52 -9.11 4.70
N ALA A 43 -7.27 -8.81 5.06
CA ALA A 43 -6.66 -9.39 6.26
C ALA A 43 -7.29 -8.87 7.55
N ALA A 44 -7.60 -7.57 7.62
CA ALA A 44 -8.25 -6.95 8.78
C ALA A 44 -9.69 -7.47 8.98
N GLU A 45 -10.44 -7.67 7.89
CA GLU A 45 -11.77 -8.29 7.92
C GLU A 45 -11.70 -9.70 8.49
N ARG A 46 -10.82 -10.56 7.96
CA ARG A 46 -10.62 -11.94 8.45
C ARG A 46 -10.17 -12.01 9.92
N GLN A 47 -9.40 -11.02 10.39
CA GLN A 47 -9.02 -10.93 11.80
C GLN A 47 -10.21 -10.56 12.69
N THR A 48 -11.09 -9.68 12.22
CA THR A 48 -12.33 -9.32 12.93
C THR A 48 -13.25 -10.53 13.07
N ASP A 49 -13.41 -11.31 12.00
CA ASP A 49 -14.27 -12.51 12.02
C ASP A 49 -13.73 -13.61 12.94
N ARG A 50 -12.40 -13.74 13.07
CA ARG A 50 -11.76 -14.73 13.96
C ARG A 50 -11.79 -14.35 15.44
N HIS A 51 -12.01 -13.08 15.77
CA HIS A 51 -12.12 -12.62 17.14
C HIS A 51 -13.55 -12.11 17.36
N PRO A 52 -14.55 -13.02 17.50
CA PRO A 52 -15.89 -12.60 17.88
C PRO A 52 -15.71 -11.85 19.20
N ARG A 53 -16.06 -10.55 19.21
CA ARG A 53 -15.98 -9.76 20.44
C ARG A 53 -16.84 -10.47 21.48
N ALA A 54 -16.20 -11.16 22.43
CA ALA A 54 -16.85 -11.41 23.71
C ALA A 54 -17.17 -10.02 24.27
N GLN A 55 -18.47 -9.80 24.39
CA GLN A 55 -19.12 -8.53 24.69
C GLN A 55 -18.86 -8.14 26.14
#